data_AF-A0A2U0S921-F1
#
_entry.id   AF-A0A2U0S921-F1
#
_cell.length_a   1.000
_cell.length_b   1.000
_cell.length_c   1.000
_cell.angle_alpha   90.00
_cell.angle_beta   90.00
_cell.angle_gamma   90.00
#
_symmetry.space_group_name_H-M   'P 1'
#
loop_
_entity.id
_entity.type
_entity.pdbx_description
1 polymer ?
#
loop_
_entity_poly.entity_id
_entity_poly.type
_entity_poly.pdbx_seq_one_letter_code
_entity_poly.pdbx_strand_id
1 'polypeptide(L)' 'MKLDARAVVGLGLVVVGLLIAIHHFLICGRLFDIDDILHHEFFWAIFFTAGLTLLLVSVFDRK' A
#
# COMPACT_ATOMS: atom_id res chain seq x y z
N MET A 1 -12.36 -6.52 18.85
CA MET A 1 -11.24 -5.66 18.41
C MET A 1 -11.82 -4.39 17.80
N LYS A 2 -11.74 -3.22 18.47
CA LYS A 2 -12.21 -1.96 17.87
C LYS A 2 -11.14 -1.50 16.87
N LEU A 3 -11.47 -1.49 15.58
CA LEU A 3 -10.63 -0.89 14.54
C LEU A 3 -10.68 0.63 14.71
N ASP A 4 -9.53 1.25 14.98
CA ASP A 4 -9.41 2.70 14.95
C ASP A 4 -9.32 3.20 13.50
N ALA A 5 -9.57 4.50 13.29
CA ALA A 5 -9.57 5.09 11.96
C ALA A 5 -8.23 4.92 11.23
N ARG A 6 -7.11 4.91 11.96
CA ARG A 6 -5.77 4.74 11.38
C ARG A 6 -5.59 3.34 10.83
N ALA A 7 -6.07 2.33 11.54
CA ALA A 7 -6.05 0.94 11.09
C ALA A 7 -6.94 0.73 9.86
N VAL A 8 -8.12 1.37 9.82
CA VAL A 8 -9.02 1.31 8.65
C VAL A 8 -8.37 1.96 7.44
N VAL A 9 -7.85 3.18 7.59
CA VAL A 9 -7.16 3.90 6.50
C VAL A 9 -5.91 3.14 6.06
N GLY A 10 -5.11 2.68 7.02
CA GLY A 10 -3.88 1.93 6.74
C GLY A 10 -4.14 0.64 5.95
N LEU A 11 -5.16 -0.12 6.35
CA LEU A 11 -5.60 -1.31 5.60
C LEU A 11 -6.08 -0.94 4.19
N GLY A 12 -6.86 0.14 4.07
CA GLY A 12 -7.33 0.64 2.77
C GLY A 12 -6.18 0.99 1.83
N LEU A 13 -5.15 1.70 2.33
CA LEU A 13 -3.97 2.05 1.53
C LEU A 13 -3.19 0.80 1.10
N VAL A 14 -3.00 -0.19 1.99
CA VAL A 14 -2.35 -1.46 1.63
C VAL A 14 -3.12 -2.18 0.52
N VAL A 15 -4.46 -2.23 0.62
CA VAL A 15 -5.30 -2.86 -0.41
C VAL A 15 -5.18 -2.13 -1.75
N VAL A 16 -5.21 -0.79 -1.75
CA VAL A 16 -5.05 0.01 -2.98
C VAL A 16 -3.67 -0.20 -3.59
N GLY A 17 -2.60 -0.20 -2.79
CA GLY A 17 -1.25 -0.51 -3.27
C GLY A 17 -1.17 -1.89 -3.91
N LEU A 18 -1.75 -2.90 -3.28
CA LEU A 18 -1.80 -4.26 -3.82
C LEU A 18 -2.59 -4.33 -5.14
N LEU A 19 -3.72 -3.61 -5.26
CA LEU A 19 -4.50 -3.56 -6.49
C LEU A 19 -3.73 -2.90 -7.64
N ILE A 20 -2.98 -1.83 -7.37
CA ILE A 20 -2.12 -1.19 -8.38
C ILE A 20 -1.02 -2.17 -8.83
N ALA A 21 -0.43 -2.93 -7.90
CA ALA A 21 0.54 -3.99 -8.20
C ALA A 21 -0.01 -5.00 -9.22
N ILE A 22 -1.19 -5.53 -8.89
CA ILE A 22 -1.85 -6.58 -9.64
C ILE A 22 -2.25 -6.03 -11.00
N HIS A 23 -2.80 -4.81 -11.04
CA HIS A 23 -3.14 -4.12 -12.28
C HIS A 23 -1.91 -3.96 -13.18
N HIS A 24 -0.80 -3.45 -12.65
CA HIS A 24 0.44 -3.28 -13.41
C HIS A 24 0.97 -4.62 -13.93
N PHE A 25 0.98 -5.66 -13.09
CA PHE A 25 1.42 -6.99 -13.51
C PHE A 25 0.55 -7.58 -14.63
N LEU A 26 -0.77 -7.44 -14.55
CA LEU A 26 -1.70 -7.97 -15.55
C LEU A 26 -1.63 -7.22 -16.89
N ILE A 27 -1.32 -5.92 -16.87
CA ILE A 27 -1.27 -5.07 -18.07
C ILE A 27 0.13 -5.05 -18.70
N CYS A 28 1.18 -4.84 -17.90
CA CYS A 28 2.56 -4.69 -18.37
C CYS A 28 3.34 -6.03 -18.36
N GLY A 29 2.82 -7.07 -17.71
CA GLY A 29 3.45 -8.39 -17.66
C GLY A 29 4.71 -8.47 -16.79
N ARG A 30 5.06 -7.39 -16.10
CA ARG A 30 6.26 -7.30 -15.26
C ARG A 30 5.99 -6.62 -13.93
N LEU A 31 6.74 -7.04 -12.92
CA LEU A 31 6.87 -6.35 -11.64
C LEU A 31 8.29 -5.78 -11.56
N PHE A 32 8.45 -4.65 -10.88
CA PHE A 32 9.72 -3.97 -10.65
C PHE A 32 10.39 -3.46 -11.95
N ASP A 33 9.60 -2.75 -12.76
CA ASP A 33 10.04 -1.95 -13.88
C ASP A 33 10.69 -0.62 -13.48
N ILE A 34 12.00 -0.53 -13.70
CA ILE A 34 12.77 0.71 -13.52
C ILE A 34 12.22 1.85 -14.40
N ASP A 35 11.69 1.54 -15.59
CA ASP A 35 11.09 2.54 -16.47
C ASP A 35 9.70 3.01 -15.97
N ASP A 36 9.03 2.20 -15.13
CA ASP A 36 7.74 2.51 -14.51
C ASP A 36 7.87 2.96 -13.04
N ILE A 37 9.11 3.16 -12.55
CA ILE A 37 9.39 3.51 -11.15
C ILE A 37 8.80 4.86 -10.70
N LEU A 38 8.45 5.72 -11.66
CA LEU A 38 7.79 7.02 -11.45
C LEU A 38 6.28 6.99 -11.71
N HIS A 39 5.71 5.83 -12.05
CA HIS A 39 4.31 5.64 -12.39
C HIS A 39 3.67 4.60 -11.46
N HIS A 40 3.22 3.44 -11.94
CA HIS A 40 2.47 2.48 -11.10
C HIS A 40 3.32 1.99 -9.95
N GLU A 41 4.62 1.84 -10.18
CA GLU A 41 5.54 1.37 -9.17
C GLU A 41 5.91 2.41 -8.11
N PHE A 42 5.78 3.69 -8.43
CA PHE A 42 5.86 4.75 -7.44
C PHE A 42 4.64 4.71 -6.52
N PHE A 43 3.46 4.63 -7.11
CA PHE A 43 2.22 4.76 -6.37
C PHE A 43 1.98 3.58 -5.44
N TRP A 44 2.10 2.34 -5.90
CA TRP A 44 1.89 1.19 -5.00
C TRP A 44 2.89 1.19 -3.84
N ALA A 45 4.13 1.65 -4.03
CA ALA A 45 5.14 1.75 -2.99
C ALA A 45 4.75 2.78 -1.93
N ILE A 46 4.29 3.97 -2.35
CA ILE A 46 3.76 4.99 -1.42
C ILE A 46 2.57 4.44 -0.63
N PHE A 47 1.62 3.81 -1.32
CA PHE A 47 0.43 3.24 -0.68
C PHE A 47 0.80 2.15 0.33
N PHE A 48 1.75 1.28 -0.01
CA PHE A 48 2.26 0.28 0.92
C PHE A 48 2.98 0.90 2.11
N THR A 49 3.91 1.83 1.89
CA THR A 49 4.66 2.46 2.99
C THR A 49 3.72 3.22 3.92
N ALA A 50 2.87 4.10 3.39
CA ALA A 50 1.92 4.86 4.21
C ALA A 50 0.92 3.94 4.93
N GLY A 51 0.41 2.92 4.25
CA GLY A 51 -0.52 1.94 4.82
C GLY A 51 0.08 1.14 5.97
N LEU A 52 1.28 0.59 5.77
CA LEU A 52 2.01 -0.16 6.79
C LEU A 52 2.41 0.71 7.98
N THR A 53 2.86 1.95 7.75
CA THR A 53 3.18 2.90 8.82
C THR A 53 1.94 3.20 9.67
N LEU A 54 0.78 3.46 9.07
CA LEU A 54 -0.46 3.70 9.82
C LEU A 54 -0.91 2.47 10.61
N LEU A 55 -0.78 1.28 10.03
CA LEU A 55 -1.08 0.03 10.73
C LEU A 55 -0.15 -0.18 11.93
N LEU A 56 1.16 0.02 11.77
CA LEU A 56 2.13 -0.07 12.85
C LEU A 56 1.83 0.93 13.97
N VAL A 57 1.63 2.21 13.63
CA VAL A 57 1.27 3.24 14.61
C VAL A 57 -0.03 2.88 15.33
N SER A 58 -1.04 2.36 14.62
CA SER A 58 -2.29 1.91 15.26
C SER A 58 -2.08 0.77 16.26
N VAL A 59 -1.06 -0.08 16.07
CA VAL A 59 -0.74 -1.17 16.99
C VAL A 59 0.03 -0.65 18.20
N PHE A 60 0.98 0.26 17.99
CA PHE A 60 1.81 0.81 19.07
C PHE A 60 1.06 1.79 19.97
N ASP A 61 0.21 2.66 19.42
CA ASP A 61 -0.59 3.60 20.21
C ASP A 61 -1.70 2.91 21.03
N ARG A 62 -1.96 1.62 20.77
CA ARG A 62 -2.91 0.80 21.53
C ARG A 62 -2.27 -0.02 22.65
N LYS A 63 -0.93 0.00 22.76
CA LYS A 63 -0.20 -0.58 23.91
C LYS A 63 -0.08 0.42 25.04
#